data_AF-A0A3R7FBZ2-F1
#
_entry.id   AF-A0A3R7FBZ2-F1
#
_cell.length_a   1.000
_cell.length_b   1.000
_cell.length_c   1.000
_cell.angle_alpha   90.00
_cell.angle_beta   90.00
_cell.angle_gamma   90.00
#
_symmetry.space_group_name_H-M   'P 1'
#
loop_
_entity.id
_entity.type
_entity.pdbx_description
1 polymer ?
#
loop_
_entity_poly.entity_id
_entity_poly.type
_entity_poly.pdbx_seq_one_letter_code
_entity_poly.pdbx_strand_id
1 'polypeptide(L)'
;MHLLTLRLAGYVSTPKKGYYTITEEGKEVIGFPKLTKEHASSILREVPQEKAFHFYVGLGQPLGVSAKSLPDFCEKVQTVSLESVEFHTARGDFELWIHYLGSSPRGSGS
;
A
#
# COMPACT_ATOMS: atom_id res chain seq x y z
N MET A 1 -10.36 -8.96 25.95
CA MET A 1 -9.13 -9.48 25.33
C MET A 1 -7.93 -8.92 26.08
N HIS A 2 -7.05 -9.76 26.63
CA HIS A 2 -5.91 -9.35 27.48
C HIS A 2 -4.58 -9.75 26.83
N LEU A 3 -3.55 -8.88 26.91
CA LEU A 3 -2.24 -9.08 26.24
C LEU A 3 -1.54 -10.37 26.67
N LEU A 4 -1.68 -10.78 27.93
CA LEU A 4 -1.12 -12.04 28.42
C LEU A 4 -1.72 -13.24 27.67
N THR A 5 -3.03 -13.22 27.42
CA THR A 5 -3.74 -14.27 26.69
C THR A 5 -3.30 -14.33 25.23
N LEU A 6 -3.12 -13.18 24.58
CA LEU A 6 -2.62 -13.11 23.20
C LEU A 6 -1.18 -13.63 23.08
N ARG A 7 -0.34 -13.37 24.09
CA ARG A 7 1.02 -13.90 24.16
C ARG A 7 1.04 -15.41 24.36
N LEU A 8 0.22 -15.93 25.28
CA LEU A 8 0.10 -17.38 25.52
C LEU A 8 -0.45 -18.12 24.30
N ALA A 9 -1.36 -17.50 23.55
CA ALA A 9 -1.89 -18.03 22.29
C ALA A 9 -0.92 -17.93 21.10
N GLY A 10 0.25 -17.31 21.28
CA GLY A 10 1.25 -17.16 20.22
C GLY A 10 0.96 -16.06 19.20
N TYR A 11 -0.11 -15.27 19.38
CA TYR A 11 -0.49 -14.18 18.46
C TYR A 11 0.34 -12.91 18.63
N VAL A 12 1.02 -12.78 19.77
CA VAL A 12 1.86 -11.63 20.09
C VAL A 12 3.16 -12.08 20.73
N SER A 13 4.28 -11.52 20.26
CA SER A 13 5.61 -11.69 20.84
C SER A 13 6.06 -10.42 21.57
N THR A 14 6.99 -10.56 22.51
CA THR A 14 7.60 -9.42 23.23
C THR A 14 9.11 -9.38 22.95
N PRO A 15 9.56 -8.78 21.83
CA PRO A 15 10.98 -8.73 21.48
C PRO A 15 11.81 -7.90 22.47
N LYS A 16 11.18 -6.91 23.10
CA LYS A 16 11.76 -6.08 24.17
C LYS A 16 10.69 -5.84 25.23
N LYS A 17 11.11 -5.72 26.49
CA LYS A 17 10.19 -5.41 27.59
C LYS A 17 9.40 -4.12 27.28
N GLY A 18 8.07 -4.20 27.34
CA GLY A 18 7.16 -3.10 27.01
C GLY A 18 6.80 -2.97 25.52
N TYR A 19 7.40 -3.76 24.63
CA TYR A 19 7.09 -3.79 23.20
C TYR A 19 6.43 -5.10 22.82
N TYR A 20 5.40 -5.02 22.00
CA TYR A 20 4.62 -6.15 21.52
C TYR A 20 4.60 -6.12 19.99
N THR A 21 4.89 -7.26 19.36
CA THR A 21 4.80 -7.43 17.91
C THR A 21 3.81 -8.54 17.60
N ILE A 22 2.86 -8.26 16.71
CA ILE A 22 1.91 -9.27 16.22
C ILE A 22 2.70 -10.30 15.40
N THR A 23 2.55 -11.57 15.74
CA THR A 23 3.18 -12.67 15.01
C THR A 23 2.47 -12.91 13.68
N GLU A 24 3.01 -13.79 12.83
CA GLU A 24 2.31 -14.16 11.60
C GLU A 24 0.98 -14.86 11.90
N GLU A 25 0.93 -15.73 12.90
CA GLU A 25 -0.29 -16.37 13.38
C GLU A 25 -1.28 -15.34 13.92
N GLY A 26 -0.78 -14.33 14.64
CA GLY A 26 -1.59 -13.24 15.15
C GLY A 26 -2.22 -12.43 14.03
N LYS A 27 -1.45 -12.12 12.98
CA LYS A 27 -1.91 -11.43 11.76
C LYS A 27 -3.01 -12.20 11.05
N GLU A 28 -2.86 -13.52 10.92
CA GLU A 28 -3.87 -14.40 10.30
C GLU A 28 -5.21 -14.34 11.05
N VAL A 29 -5.18 -14.43 12.37
CA VAL A 29 -6.39 -14.44 13.21
C VAL A 29 -7.16 -13.13 13.15
N ILE A 30 -6.45 -12.01 12.98
CA ILE A 30 -7.07 -10.68 12.83
C ILE A 30 -7.37 -10.33 11.36
N GLY A 31 -7.16 -11.26 10.42
CA GLY A 31 -7.49 -11.10 9.01
C GLY A 31 -6.53 -10.22 8.22
N PHE A 32 -5.28 -10.04 8.67
CA PHE A 32 -4.27 -9.39 7.84
C PHE A 32 -3.98 -10.27 6.61
N PRO A 33 -3.95 -9.69 5.40
CA PRO A 33 -3.67 -10.46 4.20
C PRO A 33 -2.26 -11.04 4.25
N LYS A 34 -2.12 -12.33 3.92
CA LYS A 34 -0.81 -12.94 3.69
C LYS A 34 -0.20 -12.34 2.43
N LEU A 35 0.99 -11.74 2.56
CA LEU A 35 1.76 -11.30 1.41
C LEU A 35 2.35 -12.51 0.69
N THR A 36 1.71 -12.96 -0.38
CA THR A 36 2.27 -14.00 -1.25
C THR A 36 3.23 -13.38 -2.26
N LYS A 37 4.11 -14.21 -2.84
CA LYS A 37 5.01 -13.78 -3.92
C LYS A 37 4.23 -13.23 -5.12
N GLU A 38 3.09 -13.84 -5.44
CA GLU A 38 2.20 -13.43 -6.53
C GLU A 38 1.58 -12.07 -6.23
N HIS A 39 1.12 -11.84 -5.01
CA HIS A 39 0.53 -10.56 -4.60
C HIS A 39 1.59 -9.45 -4.58
N ALA A 40 2.79 -9.72 -4.04
CA ALA A 40 3.91 -8.79 -4.08
C ALA A 40 4.29 -8.44 -5.53
N SER A 41 4.36 -9.44 -6.40
CA SER A 41 4.65 -9.24 -7.83
C SER A 41 3.55 -8.43 -8.53
N SER A 42 2.29 -8.59 -8.12
CA SER A 42 1.17 -7.78 -8.65
C SER A 42 1.30 -6.32 -8.26
N ILE A 43 1.67 -6.03 -7.01
CA ILE A 43 1.82 -4.65 -6.51
C ILE A 43 3.02 -3.95 -7.16
N LEU A 44 4.11 -4.68 -7.38
CA LEU A 44 5.37 -4.11 -7.89
C LEU A 44 5.43 -3.98 -9.42
N ARG A 45 4.48 -4.54 -10.17
CA ARG A 45 4.50 -4.52 -11.63
C ARG A 45 4.25 -3.11 -12.19
N GLU A 46 4.68 -2.91 -13.42
CA GLU A 46 4.26 -1.75 -14.20
C GLU A 46 2.82 -1.89 -14.70
N VAL A 47 2.14 -0.75 -14.80
CA VAL A 47 0.81 -0.61 -15.39
C VAL A 47 0.82 0.29 -16.63
N PRO A 48 -0.12 0.09 -17.58
CA PRO A 48 -0.35 1.00 -18.69
C PRO A 48 -0.60 2.45 -18.24
N GLN A 49 -0.37 3.42 -19.12
CA GLN A 49 -0.48 4.85 -18.82
C GLN A 49 -1.86 5.25 -18.28
N GLU A 50 -2.91 4.58 -18.76
CA GLU A 50 -4.31 4.81 -18.38
C GLU A 50 -4.58 4.39 -16.92
N LYS A 51 -3.72 3.53 -16.37
CA LYS A 51 -3.79 3.00 -15.01
C LYS A 51 -2.71 3.57 -14.08
N ALA A 52 -1.81 4.39 -14.62
CA ALA A 52 -0.79 5.07 -13.85
C ALA A 52 -1.42 6.00 -12.81
N PHE A 53 -0.69 6.25 -11.71
CA PHE A 53 -1.07 7.32 -10.79
C PHE A 53 -0.69 8.65 -11.41
N HIS A 54 -1.64 9.56 -11.61
CA HIS A 54 -1.38 10.88 -12.16
C HIS A 54 -1.42 11.90 -11.04
N PHE A 55 -0.39 12.73 -10.91
CA PHE A 55 -0.29 13.72 -9.84
C PHE A 55 -1.01 15.03 -10.23
N TYR A 56 -1.77 15.58 -9.29
CA TYR A 56 -2.55 16.81 -9.41
C TYR A 56 -2.33 17.70 -8.19
N VAL A 57 -2.41 19.02 -8.39
CA VAL A 57 -2.50 19.99 -7.29
C VAL A 57 -3.95 20.39 -6.98
N GLY A 58 -4.88 19.99 -7.83
CA GLY A 58 -6.29 20.35 -7.72
C GLY A 58 -7.14 19.69 -8.81
N LEU A 59 -8.45 19.90 -8.74
CA LEU A 59 -9.39 19.39 -9.73
C LEU A 59 -9.06 19.96 -11.12
N GLY A 60 -8.74 19.08 -12.06
CA GLY A 60 -8.39 19.48 -13.44
C GLY A 60 -7.02 20.15 -13.58
N GLN A 61 -6.14 20.05 -12.57
CA GLN A 61 -4.82 20.68 -12.55
C GLN A 61 -3.69 19.62 -12.49
N PRO A 62 -3.41 18.89 -13.59
CA PRO A 62 -2.37 17.87 -13.62
C PRO A 62 -0.97 18.50 -13.59
N LEU A 63 -0.03 17.85 -12.90
CA LEU A 63 1.40 18.23 -12.91
C LEU A 63 2.16 17.71 -14.13
N GLY A 64 1.56 16.84 -14.94
CA GLY A 64 2.26 16.13 -16.02
C GLY A 64 3.22 15.05 -15.51
N VAL A 65 3.21 14.77 -14.21
CA VAL A 65 3.96 13.68 -13.59
C VAL A 65 3.01 12.51 -13.33
N SER A 66 3.40 11.30 -13.73
CA SER A 66 2.61 10.09 -13.48
C SER A 66 3.49 8.90 -13.12
N ALA A 67 3.08 8.06 -12.17
CA ALA A 67 3.80 6.86 -11.76
C ALA A 67 3.17 5.57 -12.30
N LYS A 68 3.98 4.71 -12.92
CA LYS A 68 3.52 3.45 -13.55
C LYS A 68 3.70 2.22 -12.67
N SER A 69 4.33 2.34 -11.51
CA SER A 69 4.55 1.24 -10.57
C SER A 69 4.76 1.79 -9.16
N LEU A 70 4.67 0.94 -8.14
CA LEU A 70 4.91 1.37 -6.76
C LEU A 70 6.35 1.94 -6.55
N PRO A 71 7.43 1.33 -7.10
CA PRO A 71 8.76 1.94 -7.05
C PRO A 71 8.83 3.33 -7.71
N ASP A 72 8.25 3.47 -8.91
CA ASP A 72 8.21 4.74 -9.64
C ASP A 72 7.41 5.81 -8.88
N PHE A 73 6.34 5.40 -8.19
CA PHE A 73 5.58 6.28 -7.30
C PHE A 73 6.44 6.77 -6.13
N CYS A 74 7.20 5.88 -5.48
CA CYS A 74 8.09 6.24 -4.39
C CYS A 74 9.14 7.27 -4.80
N GLU A 75 9.64 7.21 -6.02
CA GLU A 75 10.57 8.21 -6.57
C GLU A 75 9.84 9.54 -6.84
N LYS A 76 8.71 9.50 -7.55
CA LYS A 76 7.98 10.70 -7.98
C LYS A 76 7.36 11.48 -6.84
N VAL A 77 6.81 10.82 -5.83
CA VAL A 77 6.18 11.48 -4.68
C VAL A 77 7.17 12.35 -3.89
N GLN A 78 8.47 12.05 -3.96
CA GLN A 78 9.53 12.85 -3.33
C GLN A 78 9.86 14.13 -4.12
N THR A 79 9.40 14.23 -5.37
CA THR A 79 9.75 15.33 -6.29
C THR A 79 8.59 16.29 -6.57
N VAL A 80 7.34 15.87 -6.34
CA VAL A 80 6.16 16.71 -6.53
C VAL A 80 6.01 17.73 -5.40
N SER A 81 5.21 18.77 -5.64
CA SER A 81 4.95 19.79 -4.62
C SER A 81 4.19 19.23 -3.42
N LEU A 82 4.39 19.83 -2.24
CA LEU A 82 3.64 19.49 -1.03
C LEU A 82 2.12 19.60 -1.24
N GLU A 83 1.68 20.61 -2.00
CA GLU A 83 0.27 20.80 -2.37
C GLU A 83 -0.33 19.56 -3.07
N SER A 84 0.42 18.93 -3.98
CA SER A 84 -0.01 17.70 -4.64
C SER A 84 -0.12 16.52 -3.67
N VAL A 85 0.85 16.41 -2.75
CA VAL A 85 0.82 15.38 -1.70
C VAL A 85 -0.39 15.57 -0.80
N GLU A 86 -0.65 16.80 -0.34
CA GLU A 86 -1.80 17.12 0.51
C GLU A 86 -3.13 16.85 -0.23
N PHE A 87 -3.23 17.28 -1.48
CA PHE A 87 -4.42 17.07 -2.32
C PHE A 87 -4.79 15.58 -2.40
N HIS A 88 -3.83 14.71 -2.74
CA HIS A 88 -4.08 13.28 -2.89
C HIS A 88 -4.25 12.55 -1.55
N THR A 89 -3.51 12.95 -0.52
CA THR A 89 -3.62 12.37 0.83
C THR A 89 -5.00 12.64 1.41
N ALA A 90 -5.50 13.88 1.31
CA ALA A 90 -6.82 14.25 1.84
C ALA A 90 -7.98 13.48 1.18
N ARG A 91 -7.76 12.96 -0.04
CA ARG A 91 -8.74 12.21 -0.83
C ARG A 91 -8.59 10.69 -0.69
N GLY A 92 -7.50 10.21 -0.10
CA GLY A 92 -7.17 8.78 -0.06
C GLY A 92 -6.78 8.19 -1.41
N ASP A 93 -6.32 9.03 -2.36
CA ASP A 93 -6.05 8.61 -3.72
C ASP A 93 -4.87 7.61 -3.77
N PHE A 94 -3.87 7.77 -2.89
CA PHE A 94 -2.69 6.91 -2.81
C PHE A 94 -3.07 5.48 -2.40
N GLU A 95 -3.82 5.34 -1.31
CA GLU A 95 -4.28 4.06 -0.78
C GLU A 95 -5.15 3.32 -1.79
N LEU A 96 -6.06 4.06 -2.46
CA LEU A 96 -6.93 3.50 -3.47
C LEU A 96 -6.13 2.95 -4.67
N TRP A 97 -5.13 3.69 -5.13
CA TRP A 97 -4.29 3.25 -6.25
C TRP A 97 -3.40 2.06 -5.86
N ILE A 98 -2.80 2.07 -4.67
CA ILE A 98 -1.99 0.93 -4.18
C ILE A 98 -2.87 -0.33 -4.04
N HIS A 99 -4.08 -0.19 -3.51
CA HIS A 99 -5.05 -1.29 -3.44
C HIS A 99 -5.41 -1.83 -4.84
N TYR A 100 -5.54 -0.94 -5.82
CA TYR A 100 -5.78 -1.31 -7.21
C TYR A 100 -4.62 -2.15 -7.80
N LEU A 101 -3.37 -1.82 -7.51
CA LEU A 101 -2.21 -2.60 -7.96
C LEU A 101 -2.23 -4.04 -7.42
N GLY A 102 -2.62 -4.22 -6.15
CA GLY A 102 -2.72 -5.53 -5.50
C GLY A 102 -3.95 -6.36 -5.92
N SER A 103 -5.02 -5.70 -6.37
CA SER A 103 -6.28 -6.36 -6.74
C SER A 103 -6.45 -6.63 -8.23
N SER A 104 -5.64 -5.99 -9.10
CA SER A 104 -5.81 -6.14 -10.54
C SER A 104 -5.38 -7.54 -11.00
N PRO A 105 -6.29 -8.35 -11.60
CA PRO A 105 -5.90 -9.60 -12.26
C PRO A 105 -4.90 -9.31 -13.37
N ARG A 106 -3.98 -10.26 -13.64
CA ARG A 106 -3.14 -10.21 -14.85
C ARG A 106 -4.07 -10.05 -16.06
N GLY A 107 -3.67 -9.17 -16.98
CA GLY A 107 -4.53 -8.65 -18.04
C GLY A 107 -5.42 -9.68 -18.71
N SER A 108 -6.69 -9.31 -18.91
CA SER A 108 -7.43 -9.74 -20.08
C SER A 108 -6.66 -9.24 -21.31
N GLY A 109 -5.80 -10.10 -21.85
CA GLY A 109 -5.20 -9.89 -23.16
C GLY A 109 -6.32 -9.78 -24.18
N SER A 110 -6.38 -8.66 -24.87
CA SER A 110 -7.00 -8.52 -26.19
C SER A 110 -5.88 -8.43 -27.20
#